data_AF-A0A944PJG3-F1
#
_entry.id   AF-A0A944PJG3-F1
#
_cell.length_a   1.000
_cell.length_b   1.000
_cell.length_c   1.000
_cell.angle_alpha   90.00
_cell.angle_beta   90.00
_cell.angle_gamma   90.00
#
_symmetry.space_group_name_H-M   'P 1'
#
loop_
_entity.id
_entity.type
_entity.pdbx_description
1 polymer ?
#
loop_
_entity_poly.entity_id
_entity_poly.type
_entity_poly.pdbx_seq_one_letter_code
_entity_poly.pdbx_strand_id
1 'polypeptide(L)'
;MLASSGQLSPLQQHLLQELDLCDLPAPEREPESYLARDLDTDEIRDALPTLVWAGLVERRGGDLGSLALTPLGAAALRAAECDELTARLSAVASFADTVSTGAAPRPAGLALRRLAEGTWNLEQAKSYVRTGETGADRS
;
A
#
# COMPACT_ATOMS: atom_id res chain seq x y z
N MET A 1 -1.36 -7.67 -17.40
CA MET A 1 -1.40 -6.36 -18.09
C MET A 1 -0.90 -5.33 -17.08
N LEU A 2 0.32 -4.80 -17.23
CA LEU A 2 0.82 -3.74 -16.35
C LEU A 2 -0.13 -2.54 -16.48
N ALA A 3 -0.66 -2.04 -15.37
CA ALA A 3 -1.40 -0.78 -15.39
C ALA A 3 -0.49 0.30 -15.96
N SER A 4 -1.00 1.09 -16.91
CA SER A 4 -0.30 2.11 -17.69
C SER A 4 0.27 3.28 -16.86
N SER A 5 0.39 3.13 -15.54
CA SER A 5 0.79 4.16 -14.58
C SER A 5 2.10 3.84 -13.84
N GLY A 6 2.73 2.68 -14.03
CA GLY A 6 3.97 2.34 -13.31
C GLY A 6 3.80 2.18 -11.79
N GLN A 7 2.56 2.12 -11.33
CA GLN A 7 2.19 2.07 -9.91
C GLN A 7 1.90 0.62 -9.52
N LEU A 8 2.49 0.16 -8.42
CA LEU A 8 2.30 -1.20 -7.90
C LEU A 8 0.84 -1.40 -7.46
N SER A 9 0.25 -2.54 -7.79
CA SER A 9 -1.03 -2.93 -7.19
C SER A 9 -0.86 -3.24 -5.70
N PRO A 10 -1.92 -3.22 -4.88
CA PRO A 10 -1.82 -3.57 -3.46
C PRO A 10 -1.19 -4.95 -3.22
N LEU A 11 -1.57 -5.94 -4.03
CA LEU A 11 -0.99 -7.29 -3.99
C LEU A 11 0.51 -7.27 -4.31
N GLN A 12 0.92 -6.53 -5.35
CA GLN A 12 2.32 -6.44 -5.75
C GLN A 12 3.15 -5.71 -4.68
N GLN A 13 2.62 -4.64 -4.11
CA GLN A 13 3.27 -3.92 -3.01
C GLN A 13 3.45 -4.82 -1.80
N HIS A 14 2.40 -5.56 -1.39
CA HIS A 14 2.46 -6.49 -0.26
C HIS A 14 3.47 -7.62 -0.50
N LEU A 15 3.49 -8.23 -1.69
CA LEU A 15 4.51 -9.23 -2.05
C LEU A 15 5.93 -8.66 -1.97
N LEU A 16 6.15 -7.45 -2.52
CA LEU A 16 7.46 -6.81 -2.52
C LEU A 16 7.91 -6.46 -1.10
N GLN A 17 7.00 -6.09 -0.20
CA GLN A 17 7.29 -5.88 1.23
C GLN A 17 7.75 -7.18 1.90
N GLU A 18 7.08 -8.31 1.64
CA GLU A 18 7.51 -9.61 2.18
C GLU A 18 8.88 -10.04 1.65
N LEU A 19 9.15 -9.80 0.37
CA LEU A 19 10.45 -10.09 -0.25
C LEU A 19 11.57 -9.15 0.19
N ASP A 20 11.26 -7.94 0.65
CA ASP A 20 12.22 -7.01 1.26
C ASP A 20 12.68 -7.51 2.64
N LEU A 21 11.85 -8.29 3.33
CA LEU A 21 12.17 -8.92 4.60
C LEU A 21 12.95 -10.23 4.42
N CYS A 22 12.53 -11.08 3.48
CA CYS A 22 13.19 -12.36 3.22
C CYS A 22 12.85 -12.93 1.84
N ASP A 23 13.79 -13.71 1.27
CA ASP A 23 13.50 -14.53 0.09
C ASP A 23 12.36 -15.52 0.40
N LEU A 24 11.43 -15.67 -0.54
CA LEU A 24 10.31 -16.62 -0.43
C LEU A 24 10.55 -17.84 -1.32
N PRO A 25 10.09 -19.04 -0.94
CA PRO A 25 10.10 -20.18 -1.87
C PRO A 25 9.17 -19.91 -3.06
N ALA A 26 9.42 -20.54 -4.21
CA ALA A 26 8.49 -20.48 -5.34
C ALA A 26 7.06 -20.91 -4.92
N PRO A 27 5.99 -20.24 -5.41
CA PRO A 27 4.61 -20.54 -5.02
C PRO A 27 4.16 -21.94 -5.42
N GLU A 28 4.83 -22.55 -6.41
CA GLU A 28 4.61 -23.95 -6.80
C GLU A 28 5.15 -24.96 -5.79
N ARG A 29 6.10 -24.55 -4.94
CA ARG A 29 6.80 -25.43 -3.99
C ARG A 29 6.16 -25.39 -2.60
N GLU A 30 5.88 -24.20 -2.09
CA GLU A 30 5.41 -23.97 -0.71
C GLU A 30 4.30 -22.90 -0.69
N PRO A 31 3.10 -23.22 -1.22
CA PRO A 31 1.97 -22.28 -1.28
C PRO A 31 1.53 -21.78 0.12
N GLU A 32 1.67 -22.61 1.15
CA GLU A 32 1.37 -22.25 2.54
C GLU A 32 2.18 -21.07 3.07
N SER A 33 3.39 -20.84 2.54
CA SER A 33 4.22 -19.69 2.92
C SER A 33 3.61 -18.36 2.53
N TYR A 34 2.81 -18.33 1.46
CA TYR A 34 2.12 -17.13 0.98
C TYR A 34 0.85 -16.88 1.79
N LEU A 35 0.07 -17.93 2.05
CA LEU A 35 -1.13 -17.83 2.88
C LEU A 35 -0.81 -17.34 4.29
N ALA A 36 0.31 -17.77 4.88
CA ALA A 36 0.77 -17.30 6.19
C ALA A 36 1.11 -15.79 6.23
N ARG A 37 1.23 -15.16 5.07
CA ARG A 37 1.53 -13.73 4.87
C ARG A 37 0.34 -12.98 4.29
N ASP A 38 -0.86 -13.57 4.34
CA ASP A 38 -2.07 -13.01 3.76
C ASP A 38 -1.94 -12.72 2.24
N LEU A 39 -1.14 -13.53 1.53
CA LEU A 39 -0.98 -13.49 0.08
C LEU A 39 -1.73 -14.66 -0.56
N ASP A 40 -2.64 -14.36 -1.48
CA ASP A 40 -3.30 -15.37 -2.30
C ASP A 40 -2.29 -15.96 -3.29
N THR A 41 -2.05 -17.26 -3.19
CA THR A 41 -1.02 -17.93 -4.00
C THR A 41 -1.37 -17.97 -5.49
N ASP A 42 -2.64 -18.09 -5.85
CA ASP A 42 -3.06 -18.14 -7.25
C ASP A 42 -2.93 -16.74 -7.88
N GLU A 43 -3.31 -15.68 -7.15
CA GLU A 43 -3.08 -14.31 -7.62
C GLU A 43 -1.58 -13.99 -7.75
N ILE A 44 -0.74 -14.50 -6.84
CA ILE A 44 0.72 -14.36 -6.95
C ILE A 44 1.23 -15.10 -8.18
N ARG A 45 0.78 -16.34 -8.44
CA ARG A 45 1.19 -17.11 -9.61
C ARG A 45 0.88 -16.36 -10.91
N ASP A 46 -0.27 -15.69 -10.97
CA ASP A 46 -0.69 -14.90 -12.13
C ASP A 46 0.14 -13.61 -12.29
N ALA A 47 0.50 -12.96 -11.18
CA ALA A 47 1.27 -11.71 -11.21
C ALA A 47 2.77 -11.93 -11.45
N LEU A 48 3.32 -13.06 -11.02
CA LEU A 48 4.76 -13.31 -10.94
C LEU A 48 5.50 -13.24 -12.29
N PRO A 49 4.99 -13.78 -13.40
CA PRO A 49 5.64 -13.62 -14.71
C PRO A 49 5.84 -12.15 -15.09
N THR A 50 4.88 -11.29 -14.75
CA THR A 50 4.97 -9.86 -15.02
C THR A 50 6.01 -9.18 -14.14
N LEU A 51 6.09 -9.54 -12.85
CA LEU A 51 7.06 -9.00 -11.91
C LEU A 51 8.50 -9.41 -12.25
N VAL A 52 8.70 -10.66 -12.69
CA VAL A 52 9.99 -11.15 -13.17
C VAL A 52 10.38 -10.46 -14.47
N TRP A 53 9.44 -10.33 -15.43
CA TRP A 53 9.69 -9.63 -16.68
C TRP A 53 10.03 -8.15 -16.47
N ALA A 54 9.36 -7.49 -15.52
CA ALA A 54 9.65 -6.12 -15.11
C ALA A 54 10.96 -5.98 -14.29
N GLY A 55 11.62 -7.10 -13.97
CA GLY A 55 12.86 -7.12 -13.20
C GLY A 55 12.69 -6.71 -11.74
N LEU A 56 11.47 -6.72 -11.19
CA LEU A 56 11.20 -6.36 -9.79
C LEU A 56 11.52 -7.51 -8.83
N VAL A 57 11.36 -8.74 -9.31
CA VAL A 57 11.64 -9.98 -8.58
C VAL A 57 12.51 -10.88 -9.45
N GLU A 58 13.40 -11.65 -8.85
CA GLU A 58 14.20 -12.67 -9.53
C GLU A 58 13.93 -14.07 -8.97
N ARG A 59 14.04 -15.10 -9.82
CA ARG A 59 14.04 -16.52 -9.42
C ARG A 59 15.49 -16.97 -9.21
N ARG A 60 15.83 -17.45 -8.02
CA ARG A 60 17.15 -18.01 -7.65
C ARG A 60 17.06 -19.52 -7.55
N GLY A 61 17.92 -20.24 -8.29
CA GLY A 61 17.91 -21.70 -8.28
C GLY A 61 16.93 -22.35 -9.25
N GLY A 62 16.50 -21.63 -10.28
CA GLY A 62 15.62 -22.13 -11.34
C GLY A 62 14.12 -21.98 -11.02
N ASP A 63 13.28 -22.70 -11.77
CA ASP A 63 11.83 -22.49 -11.75
C ASP A 63 11.18 -22.83 -10.40
N LEU A 64 11.71 -23.81 -9.67
CA LEU A 64 11.24 -24.19 -8.33
C LEU A 64 12.14 -23.66 -7.20
N GLY A 65 12.90 -22.61 -7.52
CA GLY A 65 13.84 -21.95 -6.63
C GLY A 65 13.19 -20.97 -5.65
N SER A 66 13.98 -20.10 -5.03
CA SER A 66 13.45 -18.99 -4.23
C SER A 66 13.19 -17.76 -5.11
N LEU A 67 12.25 -16.94 -4.70
CA LEU A 67 12.03 -15.59 -5.17
C LEU A 67 12.79 -14.62 -4.27
N ALA A 68 13.45 -13.66 -4.90
CA ALA A 68 14.15 -12.59 -4.20
C ALA A 68 13.78 -11.23 -4.78
N LEU A 69 13.76 -10.21 -3.92
CA LEU A 69 13.60 -8.84 -4.33
C LEU A 69 14.86 -8.36 -5.05
N THR A 70 14.71 -7.71 -6.20
CA THR A 70 15.85 -7.09 -6.90
C THR A 70 16.07 -5.66 -6.38
N PRO A 71 17.23 -5.03 -6.65
CA PRO A 71 17.42 -3.61 -6.36
C PRO A 71 16.40 -2.70 -7.06
N LEU A 72 15.93 -3.08 -8.26
CA LEU A 72 14.88 -2.35 -8.97
C LEU A 72 13.52 -2.52 -8.29
N GLY A 73 13.21 -3.73 -7.83
CA GLY A 73 12.01 -4.01 -7.02
C GLY A 73 11.99 -3.21 -5.73
N ALA A 74 13.10 -3.18 -5.00
CA ALA A 74 13.25 -2.37 -3.80
C ALA A 74 13.07 -0.87 -4.10
N ALA A 75 13.67 -0.36 -5.18
CA ALA A 75 13.48 1.03 -5.58
C ALA A 75 12.02 1.35 -5.95
N ALA A 76 11.33 0.44 -6.65
CA ALA A 76 9.91 0.59 -6.98
C ALA A 76 9.02 0.57 -5.72
N LEU A 77 9.33 -0.30 -4.76
CA LEU A 77 8.64 -0.33 -3.47
C LEU A 77 8.80 0.99 -2.71
N ARG A 78 10.04 1.50 -2.58
CA ARG A 78 10.30 2.80 -1.93
C ARG A 78 9.64 3.97 -2.65
N ALA A 79 9.58 3.94 -3.99
CA ALA A 79 8.86 4.96 -4.75
C ALA A 79 7.37 4.95 -4.42
N ALA A 80 6.73 3.78 -4.38
CA ALA A 80 5.32 3.65 -4.01
C ALA A 80 5.05 4.15 -2.58
N GLU A 81 5.92 3.81 -1.61
CA GLU A 81 5.83 4.30 -0.23
C GLU A 81 5.95 5.83 -0.15
N CYS A 82 6.89 6.42 -0.91
CA CYS A 82 7.06 7.87 -1.01
C CYS A 82 5.86 8.57 -1.64
N ASP A 83 5.27 8.01 -2.68
CA ASP A 83 4.07 8.55 -3.34
C ASP A 83 2.88 8.54 -2.38
N GLU A 84 2.71 7.45 -1.62
CA GLU A 84 1.67 7.35 -0.60
C GLU A 84 1.85 8.41 0.51
N LEU A 85 3.07 8.55 1.04
CA LEU A 85 3.37 9.57 2.05
C LEU A 85 3.18 10.99 1.52
N THR A 86 3.57 11.25 0.27
CA THR A 86 3.38 12.55 -0.38
C THR A 86 1.90 12.88 -0.55
N ALA A 87 1.10 11.90 -0.96
CA ALA A 87 -0.35 12.06 -1.05
C ALA A 87 -0.97 12.34 0.33
N ARG A 88 -0.51 11.63 1.37
CA ARG A 88 -0.99 11.82 2.75
C ARG A 88 -0.62 13.19 3.30
N LEU A 89 0.62 13.65 3.09
CA LEU A 89 1.06 15.00 3.48
C LEU A 89 0.26 16.09 2.75
N SER A 90 -0.02 15.89 1.46
CA SER A 90 -0.84 16.82 0.66
C SER A 90 -2.27 16.88 1.19
N ALA A 91 -2.86 15.75 1.57
CA ALA A 91 -4.19 15.69 2.18
C ALA A 91 -4.20 16.40 3.55
N VAL A 92 -3.17 16.19 4.38
CA VAL A 92 -3.00 16.88 5.67
C VAL A 92 -2.92 18.40 5.48
N ALA A 93 -2.12 18.88 4.52
CA ALA A 93 -2.02 20.30 4.20
C ALA A 93 -3.39 20.89 3.77
N SER A 94 -4.07 20.21 2.83
CA SER A 94 -5.40 20.62 2.38
C SER A 94 -6.45 20.63 3.51
N PHE A 95 -6.36 19.67 4.42
CA PHE A 95 -7.22 19.64 5.60
C PHE A 95 -6.91 20.80 6.56
N ALA A 96 -5.62 21.12 6.79
CA ALA A 96 -5.21 22.24 7.62
C ALA A 96 -5.72 23.59 7.06
N ASP A 97 -5.69 23.78 5.73
CA ASP A 97 -6.29 24.94 5.08
C ASP A 97 -7.79 25.02 5.37
N THR A 98 -8.50 23.88 5.30
CA THR A 98 -9.93 23.80 5.61
C THR A 98 -10.21 24.18 7.07
N VAL A 99 -9.43 23.66 8.02
CA VAL A 99 -9.57 23.98 9.45
C VAL A 99 -9.31 25.46 9.74
N SER A 100 -8.33 26.06 9.05
CA SER A 100 -7.96 27.47 9.18
C SER A 100 -9.11 28.43 8.83
N THR A 101 -10.12 27.97 8.09
CA THR A 101 -11.32 28.76 7.75
C THR A 101 -12.41 28.79 8.82
N GLY A 102 -12.19 28.16 9.99
CA GLY A 102 -13.04 28.34 11.18
C GLY A 102 -13.56 27.07 11.85
N ALA A 103 -12.88 25.92 11.69
CA ALA A 103 -13.31 24.68 12.34
C ALA A 103 -13.03 24.68 13.85
N ALA A 104 -13.89 24.00 14.62
CA ALA A 104 -13.71 23.85 16.06
C ALA A 104 -12.41 23.04 16.39
N PRO A 105 -11.57 23.47 17.36
CA PRO A 105 -10.21 22.93 17.53
C PRO A 105 -10.12 21.44 17.87
N ARG A 106 -11.04 20.94 18.72
CA ARG A 106 -11.03 19.52 19.17
C ARG A 106 -11.36 18.51 18.06
N PRO A 107 -12.49 18.63 17.33
CA PRO A 107 -12.78 17.70 16.24
C PRO A 107 -11.78 17.80 15.10
N ALA A 108 -11.25 19.00 14.84
CA ALA A 108 -10.17 19.21 13.88
C ALA A 108 -8.89 18.45 14.26
N GLY A 109 -8.49 18.49 15.54
CA GLY A 109 -7.29 17.78 16.02
C GLY A 109 -7.38 16.26 15.89
N LEU A 110 -8.54 15.66 16.18
CA LEU A 110 -8.74 14.21 16.01
C LEU A 110 -8.74 13.81 14.53
N ALA A 111 -9.48 14.54 13.68
CA ALA A 111 -9.51 14.28 12.25
C ALA A 111 -8.13 14.44 11.60
N LEU A 112 -7.36 15.46 12.00
CA LEU A 112 -5.98 15.65 11.55
C LEU A 112 -5.11 14.44 11.92
N ARG A 113 -5.21 13.96 13.16
CA ARG A 113 -4.46 12.78 13.61
C ARG A 113 -4.80 11.55 12.79
N ARG A 114 -6.09 11.27 12.58
CA ARG A 114 -6.55 10.09 11.81
C ARG A 114 -6.15 10.15 10.34
N LEU A 115 -6.18 11.35 9.74
CA LEU A 115 -5.70 11.60 8.39
C LEU A 115 -4.18 11.41 8.28
N ALA A 116 -3.42 11.94 9.24
CA ALA A 116 -1.95 11.79 9.28
C ALA A 116 -1.51 10.34 9.52
N GLU A 117 -2.28 9.58 10.31
CA GLU A 117 -2.10 8.13 10.51
C GLU A 117 -2.50 7.30 9.27
N GLY A 118 -3.13 7.90 8.26
CA GLY A 118 -3.62 7.20 7.05
C GLY A 118 -4.88 6.36 7.28
N THR A 119 -5.42 6.36 8.50
CA THR A 119 -6.65 5.63 8.85
C THR A 119 -7.89 6.21 8.19
N TRP A 120 -7.89 7.52 7.92
CA TRP A 120 -8.96 8.23 7.21
C TRP A 120 -8.44 8.90 5.94
N ASN A 121 -9.30 8.96 4.92
CA ASN A 121 -9.09 9.83 3.77
C ASN A 121 -9.57 11.27 4.04
N LEU A 122 -9.24 12.18 3.12
CA LEU A 122 -9.55 13.61 3.26
C LEU A 122 -11.06 13.88 3.42
N GLU A 123 -11.90 13.15 2.69
CA GLU A 123 -13.36 13.33 2.73
C GLU A 123 -13.96 12.86 4.06
N GLN A 124 -13.46 11.76 4.62
CA GLN A 124 -13.84 11.29 5.96
C GLN A 124 -13.46 12.32 7.03
N ALA A 125 -12.24 12.86 6.96
CA ALA A 125 -11.76 13.89 7.88
C ALA A 125 -12.60 15.17 7.82
N LYS A 126 -12.89 15.68 6.60
CA LYS A 126 -13.77 16.85 6.39
C LYS A 126 -15.18 16.61 6.90
N SER A 127 -15.74 15.44 6.62
CA SER A 127 -17.08 15.07 7.07
C SER A 127 -17.17 15.11 8.60
N TYR A 128 -16.20 14.49 9.29
CA TYR A 128 -16.15 14.45 10.75
C TYR A 128 -16.10 15.84 11.38
N VAL A 129 -15.29 16.76 10.85
CA VAL A 129 -15.23 18.14 11.36
C VAL A 129 -16.56 18.88 11.20
N ARG A 130 -17.29 18.61 10.11
CA ARG A 130 -18.56 19.27 9.81
C ARG A 130 -19.73 18.72 10.64
N THR A 131 -19.78 17.41 10.86
CA THR A 131 -20.95 16.75 11.46
C THR A 131 -20.71 16.22 12.88
N GLY A 132 -19.47 16.04 13.30
CA GLY A 132 -19.12 15.37 14.57
C GLY A 132 -19.32 13.85 14.54
N GLU A 133 -19.78 13.28 13.42
CA GLU A 133 -20.06 11.86 13.26
C GLU A 133 -19.07 11.25 12.26
N THR A 134 -18.53 10.07 12.60
CA THR A 134 -17.91 9.21 11.59
C THR A 134 -19.03 8.67 10.72
N GLY A 135 -19.03 8.92 9.41
CA GLY A 135 -20.09 8.49 8.48
C GLY A 135 -20.30 6.96 8.36
N ALA A 136 -19.87 6.17 9.34
CA ALA A 136 -20.07 4.72 9.47
C ALA A 136 -21.44 4.35 10.08
N ASP A 137 -22.23 5.31 10.58
CA ASP A 137 -23.44 5.02 11.36
C ASP A 137 -24.76 5.09 10.56
N ARG A 138 -24.71 4.85 9.25
CA ARG A 138 -25.91 4.67 8.42
C ARG A 138 -25.77 3.41 7.57
N SER A 139 -26.03 2.27 8.21
CA SER A 139 -26.54 1.06 7.54
C SER A 139 -28.05 1.12 7.44
#